data_AF-A0A518IQJ8-F1
#
_entry.id   AF-A0A518IQJ8-F1
#
_cell.length_a   1.000
_cell.length_b   1.000
_cell.length_c   1.000
_cell.angle_alpha   90.00
_cell.angle_beta   90.00
_cell.angle_gamma   90.00
#
_symmetry.space_group_name_H-M   'P 1'
#
loop_
_entity.id
_entity.type
_entity.pdbx_description
1 polymer ?
#
loop_
_entity_poly.entity_id
_entity_poly.type
_entity_poly.pdbx_seq_one_letter_code
_entity_poly.pdbx_strand_id
1 'polypeptide(L)'
;MPWKAEQIGFEVAGRVAEVIEPNESVTPQIGGVIDELPAGATPLARLDDEAFKIAAESAHASVEVAKLNRDANLVTIELQLPAQIESARAESDLADLELQRAIELSRQNAISRSELDAAQTNASTAKSRLASAQADLAQAKARQLALNAQVLQANQQLSEAQRNLRNTVLFSPFPGQIAQIHAVPGTYVKEGDPVVTVQMMDPMAIEFEVTARASRRYRRGDMLSVQVTDGNGTSRQLSGMVYRVDTVADPAARTFTVTLHVRNEIDESGFESLHTDDPIAWTDQITPLNVGPIITGDQRLLVVREAVHTIGGETFVWKITNRRWGSPSPPGERLLSVTKVPVRITSDVIPYLGRWKFVAIEFTDPQVEMDVEHDLITGALHLKPQVSDSPSGSAKKNPSLETWNGSQVMLDEQRWLLRSGDVVQISLTSNKPTDGYYVPMKAVREEQGLTFIHLIDDTENEPIARRVVVDVADGESVVGERVFLRIASTSQEKLHEGMQVVIEGTHYLNDGDRVMVSPLEGVQP
;
A
#
# COMPACT_ATOMS: atom_id res chain seq x y z
N MET A 1 5.61 4.58 -14.94
CA MET A 1 4.77 5.41 -14.04
C MET A 1 4.09 4.48 -13.04
N PRO A 2 3.92 4.86 -11.76
CA PRO A 2 3.12 4.05 -10.84
C PRO A 2 1.69 3.96 -11.37
N TRP A 3 0.98 2.85 -11.14
CA TRP A 3 -0.44 2.80 -11.48
C TRP A 3 -1.20 3.89 -10.72
N LYS A 4 -0.95 3.97 -9.41
CA LYS A 4 -1.62 4.93 -8.54
C LYS A 4 -0.60 5.74 -7.76
N ALA A 5 -0.79 7.05 -7.73
CA ALA A 5 -0.04 7.98 -6.89
C ALA A 5 -1.04 8.97 -6.28
N GLU A 6 -1.04 9.10 -4.96
CA GLU A 6 -1.92 10.04 -4.27
C GLU A 6 -1.14 10.84 -3.23
N GLN A 7 -1.51 12.12 -3.12
CA GLN A 7 -1.13 12.97 -2.01
C GLN A 7 -2.14 12.76 -0.89
N ILE A 8 -1.66 12.35 0.28
CA ILE A 8 -2.49 11.97 1.43
C ILE A 8 -2.28 13.03 2.51
N GLY A 9 -3.39 13.50 3.08
CA GLY A 9 -3.45 14.54 4.11
C GLY A 9 -4.48 14.22 5.19
N PHE A 10 -4.43 14.95 6.30
CA PHE A 10 -5.35 14.75 7.43
C PHE A 10 -6.74 15.30 7.13
N GLU A 11 -7.76 14.67 7.71
CA GLU A 11 -9.14 15.15 7.72
C GLU A 11 -9.43 16.15 8.87
N VAL A 12 -8.48 16.35 9.77
CA VAL A 12 -8.56 17.30 10.89
C VAL A 12 -7.30 18.15 10.92
N ALA A 13 -7.43 19.41 11.35
CA ALA A 13 -6.29 20.30 11.50
C ALA A 13 -5.51 20.03 12.79
N GLY A 14 -4.19 20.17 12.76
CA GLY A 14 -3.36 19.96 13.95
C GLY A 14 -1.87 20.12 13.70
N ARG A 15 -1.08 19.96 14.77
CA ARG A 15 0.37 19.92 14.66
C ARG A 15 0.82 18.48 14.41
N VAL A 16 1.65 18.28 13.40
CA VAL A 16 2.23 16.97 13.08
C VAL A 16 3.23 16.60 14.17
N ALA A 17 3.05 15.45 14.79
CA ALA A 17 3.92 14.90 15.82
C ALA A 17 4.91 13.88 15.24
N GLU A 18 4.47 13.10 14.24
CA GLU A 18 5.23 12.00 13.65
C GLU A 18 4.94 11.91 12.14
N VAL A 19 5.94 11.59 11.33
CA VAL A 19 5.79 11.29 9.90
C VAL A 19 6.72 10.12 9.54
N ILE A 20 6.25 9.22 8.68
CA ILE A 20 7.01 8.12 8.09
C ILE A 20 8.16 8.63 7.21
N GLU A 21 9.25 7.86 7.08
CA GLU A 21 10.40 8.24 6.26
C GLU A 21 10.18 7.97 4.75
N PRO A 22 10.92 8.64 3.86
CA PRO A 22 10.87 8.37 2.43
C PRO A 22 11.35 6.95 2.11
N ASN A 23 10.85 6.38 1.01
CA ASN A 23 11.16 5.03 0.54
C ASN A 23 10.72 3.88 1.49
N GLU A 24 10.04 4.15 2.60
CA GLU A 24 9.40 3.09 3.39
C GLU A 24 8.22 2.48 2.62
N SER A 25 8.08 1.15 2.73
CA SER A 25 6.93 0.40 2.24
C SER A 25 5.75 0.56 3.20
N VAL A 26 4.57 0.76 2.63
CA VAL A 26 3.35 1.03 3.38
C VAL A 26 2.33 -0.08 3.16
N THR A 27 1.87 -0.64 4.27
CA THR A 27 0.73 -1.55 4.28
C THR A 27 -0.54 -0.76 4.57
N PRO A 28 -1.57 -0.84 3.71
CA PRO A 28 -2.79 -0.08 3.87
C PRO A 28 -3.64 -0.62 5.03
N GLN A 29 -4.51 0.24 5.53
CA GLN A 29 -5.60 -0.19 6.40
C GLN A 29 -6.78 -0.67 5.53
N ILE A 30 -6.84 -1.97 5.23
CA ILE A 30 -7.96 -2.55 4.48
C ILE A 30 -8.98 -3.16 5.44
N GLY A 31 -10.19 -2.59 5.49
CA GLY A 31 -11.41 -3.33 5.87
C GLY A 31 -11.56 -3.82 7.32
N GLY A 32 -10.90 -3.21 8.30
CA GLY A 32 -11.12 -3.52 9.72
C GLY A 32 -12.38 -2.87 10.29
N VAL A 33 -13.05 -3.56 11.22
CA VAL A 33 -13.99 -2.93 12.16
C VAL A 33 -13.26 -1.78 12.86
N ILE A 34 -13.96 -0.66 13.05
CA ILE A 34 -13.45 0.70 13.34
C ILE A 34 -12.55 0.79 14.60
N ASP A 35 -12.48 -0.25 15.43
CA ASP A 35 -11.80 -0.25 16.73
C ASP A 35 -10.55 -1.16 16.83
N GLU A 36 -10.21 -1.95 15.81
CA GLU A 36 -8.96 -2.73 15.80
C GLU A 36 -8.09 -2.31 14.61
N LEU A 37 -6.94 -1.69 14.88
CA LEU A 37 -5.90 -1.53 13.86
C LEU A 37 -5.62 -2.93 13.28
N PRO A 38 -5.78 -3.17 11.97
CA PRO A 38 -5.38 -4.44 11.38
C PRO A 38 -3.92 -4.68 11.77
N ALA A 39 -3.63 -5.84 12.34
CA ALA A 39 -2.28 -6.22 12.70
C ALA A 39 -1.38 -6.10 11.45
N GLY A 40 -0.60 -5.02 11.35
CA GLY A 40 0.28 -4.74 10.23
C GLY A 40 0.00 -3.48 9.40
N ALA A 41 -1.05 -2.68 9.67
CA ALA A 41 -1.22 -1.40 8.98
C ALA A 41 -0.14 -0.37 9.39
N THR A 42 0.48 0.28 8.40
CA THR A 42 1.58 1.23 8.64
C THR A 42 1.02 2.66 8.79
N PRO A 43 1.18 3.34 9.94
CA PRO A 43 0.81 4.74 10.07
C PRO A 43 1.77 5.61 9.26
N LEU A 44 1.21 6.50 8.44
CA LEU A 44 1.94 7.45 7.60
C LEU A 44 2.38 8.69 8.39
N ALA A 45 1.50 9.20 9.24
CA ALA A 45 1.76 10.37 10.05
C ALA A 45 0.81 10.40 11.24
N ARG A 46 1.18 11.13 12.30
CA ARG A 46 0.34 11.36 13.48
C ARG A 46 0.32 12.83 13.83
N LEU A 47 -0.85 13.34 14.19
CA LEU A 47 -0.99 14.63 14.83
C LEU A 47 -0.79 14.51 16.35
N ASP A 48 -0.51 15.65 16.98
CA ASP A 48 -0.65 15.80 18.43
C ASP A 48 -2.13 15.59 18.82
N ASP A 49 -2.39 14.49 19.53
CA ASP A 49 -3.72 13.98 19.80
C ASP A 49 -4.26 14.38 21.19
N GLU A 50 -3.49 15.13 22.00
CA GLU A 50 -3.85 15.46 23.38
C GLU A 50 -5.19 16.20 23.46
N ALA A 51 -5.35 17.26 22.65
CA ALA A 51 -6.59 18.04 22.60
C ALA A 51 -7.79 17.19 22.14
N PHE A 52 -7.57 16.25 21.22
CA PHE A 52 -8.61 15.37 20.70
C PHE A 52 -9.03 14.30 21.73
N LYS A 53 -8.08 13.77 22.50
CA LYS A 53 -8.35 12.86 23.64
C LYS A 53 -9.19 13.57 24.69
N ILE A 54 -8.78 14.77 25.11
CA ILE A 54 -9.53 15.58 26.08
C ILE A 54 -10.95 15.88 25.59
N ALA A 55 -11.11 16.22 24.31
CA ALA A 55 -12.42 16.46 23.72
C ALA A 55 -13.32 15.21 23.74
N ALA A 56 -12.77 14.03 23.40
CA ALA A 56 -13.50 12.77 23.45
C ALA A 56 -13.90 12.40 24.88
N GLU A 57 -13.00 12.57 25.85
CA GLU A 57 -13.28 12.34 27.28
C GLU A 57 -14.36 13.30 27.82
N SER A 58 -14.29 14.58 27.45
CA SER A 58 -15.30 15.57 27.83
C SER A 58 -16.69 15.28 27.24
N ALA A 59 -16.74 14.86 25.96
CA ALA A 59 -17.98 14.44 25.32
C ALA A 59 -18.55 13.17 25.97
N HIS A 60 -17.70 12.22 26.36
CA HIS A 60 -18.10 11.02 27.08
C HIS A 60 -18.72 11.37 28.44
N ALA A 61 -18.08 12.25 29.21
CA ALA A 61 -18.63 12.72 30.48
C ALA A 61 -20.00 13.43 30.29
N SER A 62 -20.16 14.19 29.21
CA SER A 62 -21.43 14.87 28.88
C SER A 62 -22.57 13.88 28.58
N VAL A 63 -22.26 12.77 27.90
CA VAL A 63 -23.21 11.66 27.68
C VAL A 63 -23.66 11.07 29.01
N GLU A 64 -22.74 10.81 29.94
CA GLU A 64 -23.07 10.22 31.23
C GLU A 64 -23.95 11.16 32.07
N VAL A 65 -23.66 12.46 32.10
CA VAL A 65 -24.54 13.45 32.75
C VAL A 65 -25.94 13.46 32.14
N ALA A 66 -26.05 13.42 30.81
CA ALA A 66 -27.34 13.39 30.12
C ALA A 66 -28.15 12.13 30.47
N LYS A 67 -27.49 10.96 30.54
CA LYS A 67 -28.12 9.69 30.95
C LYS A 67 -28.61 9.77 32.40
N LEU A 68 -27.79 10.27 33.32
CA LEU A 68 -28.18 10.43 34.73
C LEU A 68 -29.42 11.32 34.89
N ASN A 69 -29.50 12.43 34.14
CA ASN A 69 -30.67 13.32 34.17
C ASN A 69 -31.94 12.63 33.63
N ARG A 70 -31.81 11.87 32.53
CA ARG A 70 -32.89 11.04 31.99
C ARG A 70 -33.37 10.00 33.01
N ASP A 71 -32.44 9.31 33.66
CA ASP A 71 -32.74 8.22 34.58
C ASP A 71 -33.37 8.74 35.88
N ALA A 72 -32.92 9.89 36.38
CA ALA A 72 -33.55 10.57 37.50
C ALA A 72 -35.02 10.95 37.21
N ASN A 73 -35.32 11.45 36.00
CA ASN A 73 -36.69 11.77 35.62
C ASN A 73 -37.55 10.49 35.41
N LEU A 74 -36.94 9.40 34.93
CA LEU A 74 -37.61 8.10 34.82
C LEU A 74 -38.05 7.59 36.19
N VAL A 75 -37.20 7.70 37.21
CA VAL A 75 -37.54 7.36 38.61
C VAL A 75 -38.76 8.16 39.11
N THR A 76 -38.84 9.45 38.80
CA THR A 76 -40.02 10.27 39.13
C THR A 76 -41.29 9.78 38.42
N ILE A 77 -41.20 9.38 37.15
CA ILE A 77 -42.33 8.86 36.36
C ILE A 77 -42.80 7.49 36.85
N GLU A 78 -41.88 6.61 37.24
CA GLU A 78 -42.19 5.21 37.56
C GLU A 78 -42.57 5.00 39.03
N LEU A 79 -41.98 5.78 39.95
CA LEU A 79 -42.17 5.58 41.39
C LEU A 79 -42.97 6.70 42.04
N GLN A 80 -42.60 7.97 41.82
CA GLN A 80 -43.16 9.08 42.59
C GLN A 80 -44.56 9.49 42.12
N LEU A 81 -44.73 9.75 40.82
CA LEU A 81 -45.99 10.24 40.26
C LEU A 81 -47.12 9.21 40.29
N PRO A 82 -46.91 7.90 40.07
CA PRO A 82 -47.97 6.91 40.20
C PRO A 82 -48.51 6.80 41.63
N ALA A 83 -47.64 6.87 42.64
CA ALA A 83 -48.06 6.88 44.05
C ALA A 83 -48.89 8.13 44.39
N GLN A 84 -48.50 9.31 43.87
CA GLN A 84 -49.29 10.54 44.03
C GLN A 84 -50.65 10.47 43.34
N ILE A 85 -50.70 9.91 42.12
CA ILE A 85 -51.96 9.70 41.39
C ILE A 85 -52.87 8.73 42.12
N GLU A 86 -52.33 7.65 42.68
CA GLU A 86 -53.10 6.66 43.44
C GLU A 86 -53.69 7.29 44.71
N SER A 87 -52.89 8.05 45.46
CA SER A 87 -53.37 8.79 46.64
C SER A 87 -54.45 9.82 46.28
N ALA A 88 -54.23 10.63 45.23
CA ALA A 88 -55.22 11.62 44.78
C ALA A 88 -56.50 10.97 44.25
N ARG A 89 -56.39 9.77 43.65
CA ARG A 89 -57.52 8.97 43.20
C ARG A 89 -58.33 8.44 44.37
N ALA A 90 -57.68 7.88 45.38
CA ALA A 90 -58.35 7.42 46.60
C ALA A 90 -59.11 8.56 47.30
N GLU A 91 -58.52 9.76 47.38
CA GLU A 91 -59.20 10.96 47.90
C GLU A 91 -60.42 11.35 47.06
N SER A 92 -60.29 11.34 45.73
CA SER A 92 -61.40 11.64 44.82
C SER A 92 -62.53 10.62 44.93
N ASP A 93 -62.20 9.33 45.02
CA ASP A 93 -63.18 8.25 45.12
C ASP A 93 -63.96 8.34 46.46
N LEU A 94 -63.26 8.66 47.56
CA LEU A 94 -63.90 8.90 48.86
C LEU A 94 -64.84 10.12 48.80
N ALA A 95 -64.38 11.24 48.26
CA ALA A 95 -65.18 12.46 48.18
C ALA A 95 -66.41 12.29 47.28
N ASP A 96 -66.30 11.51 46.21
CA ASP A 96 -67.44 11.15 45.35
C ASP A 96 -68.46 10.27 46.08
N LEU A 97 -68.01 9.28 46.88
CA LEU A 97 -68.89 8.46 47.71
C LEU A 97 -69.62 9.29 48.79
N GLU A 98 -68.92 10.24 49.42
CA GLU A 98 -69.50 11.14 50.41
C GLU A 98 -70.52 12.09 49.78
N LEU A 99 -70.23 12.64 48.61
CA LEU A 99 -71.18 13.45 47.84
C LEU A 99 -72.44 12.63 47.49
N GLN A 100 -72.28 11.38 47.04
CA GLN A 100 -73.41 10.50 46.76
C GLN A 100 -74.29 10.26 48.00
N ARG A 101 -73.68 10.01 49.17
CA ARG A 101 -74.43 9.91 50.43
C ARG A 101 -75.14 11.22 50.79
N ALA A 102 -74.47 12.36 50.62
CA ALA A 102 -75.05 13.67 50.90
C ALA A 102 -76.25 13.97 49.99
N ILE A 103 -76.18 13.63 48.70
CA ILE A 103 -77.31 13.76 47.76
C ILE A 103 -78.51 12.93 48.23
N GLU A 104 -78.28 11.68 48.63
CA GLU A 104 -79.35 10.78 49.10
C GLU A 104 -79.98 11.29 50.41
N LEU A 105 -79.18 11.70 51.39
CA LEU A 105 -79.66 12.26 52.65
C LEU A 105 -80.38 13.60 52.45
N SER A 106 -79.94 14.44 51.50
CA SER A 106 -80.58 15.70 51.17
C SER A 106 -81.98 15.47 50.57
N ARG A 107 -82.15 14.46 49.70
CA ARG A 107 -83.49 14.06 49.19
C ARG A 107 -84.44 13.63 50.29
N GLN A 108 -83.91 13.08 51.37
CA GLN A 108 -84.65 12.67 52.56
C GLN A 108 -84.86 13.83 53.57
N ASN A 109 -84.44 15.06 53.24
CA ASN A 109 -84.40 16.24 54.13
C ASN A 109 -83.60 16.02 55.43
N ALA A 110 -82.62 15.10 55.43
CA ALA A 110 -81.84 14.73 56.60
C ALA A 110 -80.56 15.57 56.80
N ILE A 111 -80.16 16.38 55.80
CA ILE A 111 -79.03 17.32 55.88
C ILE A 111 -79.42 18.68 55.30
N SER A 112 -78.66 19.72 55.64
CA SER A 112 -78.85 21.08 55.13
C SER A 112 -78.30 21.28 53.71
N ARG A 113 -78.79 22.30 53.00
CA ARG A 113 -78.27 22.68 51.68
C ARG A 113 -76.78 23.05 51.73
N SER A 114 -76.36 23.71 52.80
CA SER A 114 -74.95 24.08 53.01
C SER A 114 -74.02 22.86 53.12
N GLU A 115 -74.49 21.75 53.72
CA GLU A 115 -73.71 20.51 53.83
C GLU A 115 -73.59 19.80 52.48
N LEU A 116 -74.65 19.81 51.67
CA LEU A 116 -74.61 19.29 50.30
C LEU A 116 -73.64 20.10 49.43
N ASP A 117 -73.73 21.44 49.47
CA ASP A 117 -72.85 22.34 48.70
C ASP A 117 -71.37 22.17 49.10
N ALA A 118 -71.11 21.92 50.40
CA ALA A 118 -69.76 21.61 50.89
C ALA A 118 -69.25 20.27 50.35
N ALA A 119 -70.06 19.21 50.38
CA ALA A 119 -69.70 17.91 49.81
C ALA A 119 -69.42 18.00 48.29
N GLN A 120 -70.22 18.79 47.57
CA GLN A 120 -70.04 19.01 46.14
C GLN A 120 -68.73 19.75 45.83
N THR A 121 -68.42 20.79 46.62
CA THR A 121 -67.17 21.55 46.51
C THR A 121 -65.95 20.66 46.82
N ASN A 122 -66.05 19.79 47.83
CA ASN A 122 -64.99 18.85 48.19
C ASN A 122 -64.72 17.85 47.06
N ALA A 123 -65.76 17.22 46.51
CA ALA A 123 -65.62 16.30 45.38
C ALA A 123 -65.01 16.98 44.14
N SER A 124 -65.45 18.20 43.82
CA SER A 124 -64.87 18.99 42.72
C SER A 124 -63.39 19.30 42.96
N THR A 125 -63.02 19.62 44.20
CA THR A 125 -61.62 19.90 44.59
C THR A 125 -60.76 18.66 44.48
N ALA A 126 -61.22 17.51 44.97
CA ALA A 126 -60.50 16.25 44.91
C ALA A 126 -60.29 15.77 43.45
N LYS A 127 -61.31 15.90 42.60
CA LYS A 127 -61.20 15.67 41.16
C LYS A 127 -60.16 16.56 40.48
N SER A 128 -60.13 17.85 40.85
CA SER A 128 -59.15 18.79 40.32
C SER A 128 -57.71 18.43 40.74
N ARG A 129 -57.52 17.92 41.97
CA ARG A 129 -56.22 17.41 42.44
C ARG A 129 -55.77 16.18 41.65
N LEU A 130 -56.66 15.22 41.41
CA LEU A 130 -56.37 14.05 40.58
C LEU A 130 -55.99 14.46 39.15
N ALA A 131 -56.76 15.35 38.53
CA ALA A 131 -56.47 15.87 37.20
C ALA A 131 -55.10 16.58 37.15
N SER A 132 -54.74 17.33 38.20
CA SER A 132 -53.43 17.99 38.31
C SER A 132 -52.29 16.97 38.39
N ALA A 133 -52.40 15.95 39.25
CA ALA A 133 -51.38 14.89 39.35
C ALA A 133 -51.22 14.10 38.03
N GLN A 134 -52.32 13.88 37.29
CA GLN A 134 -52.26 13.28 35.95
C GLN A 134 -51.58 14.19 34.93
N ALA A 135 -51.81 15.51 35.00
CA ALA A 135 -51.12 16.48 34.15
C ALA A 135 -49.61 16.53 34.45
N ASP A 136 -49.22 16.46 35.73
CA ASP A 136 -47.81 16.37 36.14
C ASP A 136 -47.12 15.13 35.55
N LEU A 137 -47.80 13.98 35.54
CA LEU A 137 -47.30 12.77 34.86
C LEU A 137 -47.16 12.97 33.35
N ALA A 138 -48.15 13.59 32.69
CA ALA A 138 -48.04 13.89 31.27
C ALA A 138 -46.86 14.82 30.97
N GLN A 139 -46.65 15.85 31.79
CA GLN A 139 -45.51 16.76 31.68
C GLN A 139 -44.18 16.05 31.92
N ALA A 140 -44.08 15.19 32.94
CA ALA A 140 -42.87 14.43 33.22
C ALA A 140 -42.52 13.47 32.05
N LYS A 141 -43.53 12.82 31.45
CA LYS A 141 -43.36 11.99 30.24
C LYS A 141 -42.88 12.82 29.04
N ALA A 142 -43.42 14.02 28.84
CA ALA A 142 -42.93 14.93 27.80
C ALA A 142 -41.46 15.35 28.05
N ARG A 143 -41.11 15.65 29.31
CA ARG A 143 -39.73 15.92 29.73
C ARG A 143 -38.81 14.73 29.48
N GLN A 144 -39.29 13.50 29.65
CA GLN A 144 -38.52 12.29 29.34
C GLN A 144 -38.13 12.22 27.87
N LEU A 145 -39.05 12.54 26.96
CA LEU A 145 -38.75 12.59 25.52
C LEU A 145 -37.68 13.63 25.20
N ALA A 146 -37.73 14.81 25.84
CA ALA A 146 -36.70 15.83 25.70
C ALA A 146 -35.34 15.38 26.23
N LEU A 147 -35.30 14.72 27.39
CA LEU A 147 -34.07 14.15 27.97
C LEU A 147 -33.49 13.03 27.10
N ASN A 148 -34.33 12.18 26.51
CA ASN A 148 -33.89 11.17 25.54
C ASN A 148 -33.24 11.81 24.30
N ALA A 149 -33.81 12.90 23.79
CA ALA A 149 -33.23 13.65 22.68
C ALA A 149 -31.88 14.29 23.07
N GLN A 150 -31.73 14.78 24.31
CA GLN A 150 -30.46 15.30 24.83
C GLN A 150 -29.38 14.21 24.92
N VAL A 151 -29.74 12.99 25.36
CA VAL A 151 -28.81 11.85 25.35
C VAL A 151 -28.37 11.52 23.92
N LEU A 152 -29.29 11.51 22.96
CA LEU A 152 -28.95 11.28 21.55
C LEU A 152 -28.00 12.35 20.99
N GLN A 153 -28.25 13.62 21.31
CA GLN A 153 -27.38 14.73 20.91
C GLN A 153 -25.97 14.58 21.52
N ALA A 154 -25.87 14.26 22.81
CA ALA A 154 -24.58 14.06 23.48
C ALA A 154 -23.82 12.86 22.87
N ASN A 155 -24.51 11.77 22.52
CA ASN A 155 -23.90 10.62 21.85
C ASN A 155 -23.34 11.01 20.47
N GLN A 156 -24.05 11.85 19.72
CA GLN A 156 -23.57 12.33 18.42
C GLN A 156 -22.29 13.16 18.57
N GLN A 157 -22.22 14.02 19.59
CA GLN A 157 -21.01 14.81 19.90
C GLN A 157 -19.84 13.90 20.31
N LEU A 158 -20.09 12.86 21.09
CA LEU A 158 -19.07 11.86 21.42
C LEU A 158 -18.57 11.13 20.16
N SER A 159 -19.49 10.71 19.28
CA SER A 159 -19.13 10.04 18.03
C SER A 159 -18.28 10.92 17.12
N GLU A 160 -18.59 12.22 17.03
CA GLU A 160 -17.80 13.20 16.29
C GLU A 160 -16.41 13.40 16.91
N ALA A 161 -16.32 13.56 18.23
CA ALA A 161 -15.04 13.71 18.93
C ALA A 161 -14.15 12.45 18.77
N GLN A 162 -14.73 11.26 18.85
CA GLN A 162 -14.03 9.99 18.62
C GLN A 162 -13.58 9.84 17.16
N ARG A 163 -14.40 10.25 16.19
CA ARG A 163 -14.01 10.29 14.77
C ARG A 163 -12.82 11.21 14.57
N ASN A 164 -12.86 12.41 15.13
CA ASN A 164 -11.77 13.37 15.02
C ASN A 164 -10.48 12.84 15.66
N LEU A 165 -10.59 12.18 16.82
CA LEU A 165 -9.45 11.51 17.46
C LEU A 165 -8.87 10.40 16.58
N ARG A 166 -9.70 9.53 15.98
CA ARG A 166 -9.23 8.49 15.07
C ARG A 166 -8.53 9.09 13.84
N ASN A 167 -9.05 10.20 13.33
CA ASN A 167 -8.50 10.92 12.19
C ASN A 167 -7.18 11.67 12.50
N THR A 168 -6.68 11.63 13.75
CA THR A 168 -5.34 12.14 14.10
C THR A 168 -4.21 11.23 13.61
N VAL A 169 -4.52 9.98 13.21
CA VAL A 169 -3.56 9.03 12.65
C VAL A 169 -3.87 8.84 11.17
N LEU A 170 -2.88 9.10 10.33
CA LEU A 170 -2.99 9.01 8.88
C LEU A 170 -2.57 7.63 8.40
N PHE A 171 -3.39 6.98 7.59
CA PHE A 171 -3.10 5.69 6.98
C PHE A 171 -3.18 5.78 5.45
N SER A 172 -2.50 4.86 4.76
CA SER A 172 -2.63 4.75 3.31
C SER A 172 -3.89 3.94 2.94
N PRO A 173 -4.65 4.37 1.90
CA PRO A 173 -5.77 3.61 1.38
C PRO A 173 -5.34 2.44 0.49
N PHE A 174 -4.07 2.34 0.08
CA PHE A 174 -3.55 1.27 -0.80
C PHE A 174 -2.08 0.94 -0.47
N PRO A 175 -1.59 -0.27 -0.83
CA PRO A 175 -0.19 -0.61 -0.61
C PRO A 175 0.72 0.14 -1.57
N GLY A 176 1.88 0.58 -1.08
CA GLY A 176 2.80 1.36 -1.89
C GLY A 176 4.06 1.73 -1.15
N GLN A 177 4.78 2.69 -1.71
CA GLN A 177 6.01 3.24 -1.15
C GLN A 177 5.89 4.75 -1.00
N ILE A 178 6.51 5.31 0.03
CA ILE A 178 6.57 6.76 0.23
C ILE A 178 7.49 7.39 -0.80
N ALA A 179 6.93 8.20 -1.69
CA ALA A 179 7.69 8.90 -2.71
C ALA A 179 8.17 10.28 -2.23
N GLN A 180 7.37 10.98 -1.44
CA GLN A 180 7.71 12.33 -0.97
C GLN A 180 7.00 12.65 0.36
N ILE A 181 7.69 13.39 1.22
CA ILE A 181 7.14 13.98 2.44
C ILE A 181 6.95 15.49 2.19
N HIS A 182 5.76 16.01 2.53
CA HIS A 182 5.38 17.41 2.35
C HIS A 182 5.31 18.17 3.68
N ALA A 183 5.05 17.48 4.79
CA ALA A 183 5.04 18.06 6.13
C ALA A 183 6.03 17.34 7.05
N VAL A 184 6.78 18.10 7.84
CA VAL A 184 7.72 17.57 8.84
C VAL A 184 7.15 17.69 10.25
N PRO A 185 7.60 16.87 11.22
CA PRO A 185 7.20 17.00 12.61
C PRO A 185 7.38 18.43 13.15
N GLY A 186 6.40 18.90 13.90
CA GLY A 186 6.29 20.28 14.39
C GLY A 186 5.50 21.21 13.47
N THR A 187 5.29 20.87 12.20
CA THR A 187 4.49 21.67 11.25
C THR A 187 3.01 21.64 11.63
N TYR A 188 2.32 22.77 11.46
CA TYR A 188 0.86 22.82 11.58
C TYR A 188 0.23 22.63 10.20
N VAL A 189 -0.70 21.68 10.08
CA VAL A 189 -1.39 21.33 8.84
C VAL A 189 -2.89 21.54 8.99
N LYS A 190 -3.54 21.97 7.91
CA LYS A 190 -5.00 22.10 7.81
C LYS A 190 -5.59 20.85 7.17
N GLU A 191 -6.91 20.75 7.24
CA GLU A 191 -7.68 19.69 6.59
C GLU A 191 -7.40 19.69 5.07
N GLY A 192 -6.99 18.53 4.55
CA GLY A 192 -6.67 18.34 3.14
C GLY A 192 -5.27 18.81 2.70
N ASP A 193 -4.47 19.43 3.57
CA ASP A 193 -3.08 19.75 3.23
C ASP A 193 -2.29 18.45 2.97
N PRO A 194 -1.49 18.38 1.89
CA PRO A 194 -0.71 17.18 1.60
C PRO A 194 0.37 16.95 2.67
N VAL A 195 0.44 15.74 3.21
CA VAL A 195 1.42 15.35 4.24
C VAL A 195 2.46 14.40 3.63
N VAL A 196 2.01 13.39 2.88
CA VAL A 196 2.88 12.44 2.17
C VAL A 196 2.32 12.13 0.79
N THR A 197 3.19 11.69 -0.12
CA THR A 197 2.80 11.10 -1.41
C THR A 197 3.12 9.62 -1.40
N VAL A 198 2.09 8.79 -1.58
CA VAL A 198 2.23 7.33 -1.67
C VAL A 198 2.08 6.92 -3.12
N GLN A 199 2.97 6.05 -3.59
CA GLN A 199 2.95 5.49 -4.93
C GLN A 199 2.82 3.97 -4.88
N MET A 200 1.87 3.42 -5.65
CA MET A 200 1.74 1.98 -5.84
C MET A 200 2.85 1.50 -6.77
N MET A 201 3.73 0.66 -6.25
CA MET A 201 4.89 0.14 -6.96
C MET A 201 4.63 -1.15 -7.73
N ASP A 202 3.57 -1.89 -7.36
CA ASP A 202 3.12 -3.08 -8.08
C ASP A 202 1.58 -3.09 -8.23
N PRO A 203 1.05 -3.19 -9.47
CA PRO A 203 1.77 -3.16 -10.75
C PRO A 203 2.12 -1.73 -11.18
N MET A 204 3.10 -1.62 -12.08
CA MET A 204 3.49 -0.37 -12.74
C MET A 204 2.83 -0.21 -14.11
N ALA A 205 2.63 1.03 -14.51
CA ALA A 205 2.18 1.40 -15.85
C ALA A 205 3.38 1.80 -16.73
N ILE A 206 3.42 1.25 -17.95
CA ILE A 206 4.41 1.59 -18.97
C ILE A 206 3.67 2.17 -20.17
N GLU A 207 4.07 3.36 -20.59
CA GLU A 207 3.46 4.04 -21.73
C GLU A 207 4.46 4.12 -22.88
N PHE A 208 3.98 3.80 -24.07
CA PHE A 208 4.77 3.93 -25.29
C PHE A 208 3.90 4.39 -26.44
N GLU A 209 4.53 5.06 -27.39
CA GLU A 209 3.86 5.64 -28.54
C GLU A 209 3.98 4.75 -29.77
N VAL A 210 2.87 4.60 -30.49
CA VAL A 210 2.83 3.83 -31.74
C VAL A 210 2.11 4.59 -32.85
N THR A 211 2.40 4.23 -34.10
CA THR A 211 1.70 4.81 -35.26
C THR A 211 0.23 4.38 -35.31
N ALA A 212 -0.59 5.13 -36.04
CA ALA A 212 -2.02 4.81 -36.25
C ALA A 212 -2.28 3.41 -36.85
N ARG A 213 -1.31 2.86 -37.62
CA ARG A 213 -1.42 1.52 -38.19
C ARG A 213 -1.12 0.45 -37.12
N ALA A 214 -0.10 0.70 -36.30
CA ALA A 214 0.29 -0.20 -35.22
C ALA A 214 -0.72 -0.21 -34.06
N SER A 215 -1.30 0.94 -33.70
CA SER A 215 -2.31 1.03 -32.63
C SER A 215 -3.53 0.15 -32.87
N ARG A 216 -3.93 -0.03 -34.15
CA ARG A 216 -5.06 -0.90 -34.55
C ARG A 216 -4.78 -2.39 -34.36
N ARG A 217 -3.51 -2.79 -34.21
CA ARG A 217 -3.12 -4.19 -33.99
C ARG A 217 -3.25 -4.59 -32.53
N TYR A 218 -3.04 -3.66 -31.60
CA TYR A 218 -3.11 -3.92 -30.17
C TYR A 218 -4.54 -3.80 -29.64
N ARG A 219 -4.93 -4.76 -28.81
CA ARG A 219 -6.20 -4.77 -28.09
C ARG A 219 -5.93 -4.87 -26.61
N ARG A 220 -6.89 -4.35 -25.83
CA ARG A 220 -6.88 -4.53 -24.38
C ARG A 220 -6.82 -6.02 -24.05
N GLY A 221 -5.88 -6.41 -23.18
CA GLY A 221 -5.62 -7.79 -22.79
C GLY A 221 -4.48 -8.48 -23.54
N ASP A 222 -3.95 -7.89 -24.62
CA ASP A 222 -2.77 -8.43 -25.30
C ASP A 222 -1.56 -8.42 -24.35
N MET A 223 -0.68 -9.41 -24.48
CA MET A 223 0.55 -9.51 -23.68
C MET A 223 1.76 -9.14 -24.53
N LEU A 224 2.53 -8.16 -24.06
CA LEU A 224 3.78 -7.72 -24.67
C LEU A 224 4.94 -8.02 -23.72
N SER A 225 6.10 -8.32 -24.31
CA SER A 225 7.33 -8.52 -23.58
C SER A 225 7.99 -7.18 -23.29
N VAL A 226 8.34 -6.93 -22.03
CA VAL A 226 9.05 -5.73 -21.58
C VAL A 226 10.43 -6.14 -21.10
N GLN A 227 11.47 -5.58 -21.71
CA GLN A 227 12.85 -5.79 -21.29
C GLN A 227 13.26 -4.67 -20.32
N VAL A 228 13.76 -5.08 -19.16
CA VAL A 228 14.22 -4.21 -18.07
C VAL A 228 15.63 -4.60 -17.70
N THR A 229 16.48 -3.64 -17.33
CA THR A 229 17.84 -3.92 -16.87
C THR A 229 17.87 -3.90 -15.34
N ASP A 230 18.37 -4.97 -14.72
CA ASP A 230 18.53 -5.04 -13.27
C ASP A 230 19.76 -4.26 -12.76
N GLY A 231 19.95 -4.22 -11.44
CA GLY A 231 21.06 -3.50 -10.80
C GLY A 231 22.46 -3.98 -11.23
N ASN A 232 22.58 -5.23 -11.70
CA ASN A 232 23.83 -5.83 -12.17
C ASN A 232 24.06 -5.62 -13.69
N GLY A 233 23.14 -4.93 -14.37
CA GLY A 233 23.22 -4.72 -15.81
C GLY A 233 22.70 -5.88 -16.66
N THR A 234 22.06 -6.88 -16.03
CA THR A 234 21.49 -8.03 -16.75
C THR A 234 20.10 -7.69 -17.25
N SER A 235 19.79 -8.08 -18.49
CA SER A 235 18.46 -7.87 -19.06
C SER A 235 17.49 -8.93 -18.54
N ARG A 236 16.39 -8.49 -17.91
CA ARG A 236 15.28 -9.30 -17.45
C ARG A 236 14.04 -9.02 -18.30
N GLN A 237 13.31 -10.10 -18.59
CA GLN A 237 12.09 -10.03 -19.38
C GLN A 237 10.86 -10.11 -18.48
N LEU A 238 10.10 -9.02 -18.39
CA LEU A 238 8.81 -8.95 -17.72
C LEU A 238 7.66 -9.05 -18.73
N SER A 239 6.49 -9.43 -18.23
CA SER A 239 5.27 -9.56 -19.04
C SER A 239 4.33 -8.39 -18.76
N GLY A 240 4.02 -7.60 -19.80
CA GLY A 240 3.12 -6.45 -19.73
C GLY A 240 1.80 -6.70 -20.44
N MET A 241 0.69 -6.45 -19.76
CA MET A 241 -0.65 -6.56 -20.34
C MET A 241 -1.10 -5.20 -20.87
N VAL A 242 -1.58 -5.13 -22.12
CA VAL A 242 -2.19 -3.92 -22.69
C VAL A 242 -3.43 -3.57 -21.89
N TYR A 243 -3.35 -2.48 -21.13
CA TYR A 243 -4.44 -1.97 -20.32
C TYR A 243 -5.34 -1.02 -21.12
N ARG A 244 -4.70 -0.12 -21.88
CA ARG A 244 -5.39 0.93 -22.65
C ARG A 244 -4.63 1.25 -23.93
N VAL A 245 -5.38 1.53 -24.98
CA VAL A 245 -4.90 2.16 -26.22
C VAL A 245 -5.71 3.43 -26.39
N ASP A 246 -5.04 4.57 -26.54
CA ASP A 246 -5.71 5.87 -26.60
C ASP A 246 -6.52 6.01 -27.87
N THR A 247 -7.66 6.69 -27.78
CA THR A 247 -8.58 6.89 -28.91
C THR A 247 -8.26 8.14 -29.70
N VAL A 248 -7.46 9.04 -29.13
CA VAL A 248 -7.01 10.31 -29.70
C VAL A 248 -5.50 10.24 -29.86
N ALA A 249 -5.01 10.62 -31.03
CA ALA A 249 -3.57 10.72 -31.27
C ALA A 249 -3.02 12.00 -30.64
N ASP A 250 -1.77 11.95 -30.18
CA ASP A 250 -1.01 13.16 -29.90
C ASP A 250 -0.87 13.96 -31.22
N PRO A 251 -1.31 15.23 -31.28
CA PRO A 251 -1.28 16.00 -32.52
C PRO A 251 0.13 16.37 -32.98
N ALA A 252 1.10 16.50 -32.06
CA ALA A 252 2.48 16.85 -32.36
C ALA A 252 3.25 15.64 -32.91
N ALA A 253 3.13 14.48 -32.25
CA ALA A 253 3.83 13.26 -32.65
C ALA A 253 3.06 12.42 -33.69
N ARG A 254 1.74 12.63 -33.83
CA ARG A 254 0.82 11.83 -34.66
C ARG A 254 0.84 10.34 -34.30
N THR A 255 1.08 10.06 -33.04
CA THR A 255 1.14 8.73 -32.44
C THR A 255 -0.03 8.52 -31.48
N PHE A 256 -0.33 7.26 -31.19
CA PHE A 256 -1.27 6.86 -30.16
C PHE A 256 -0.51 6.26 -28.99
N THR A 257 -0.87 6.64 -27.78
CA THR A 257 -0.27 6.07 -26.56
C THR A 257 -0.91 4.72 -26.25
N VAL A 258 -0.07 3.73 -25.97
CA VAL A 258 -0.47 2.42 -25.46
C VAL A 258 0.08 2.31 -24.04
N THR A 259 -0.81 2.03 -23.08
CA THR A 259 -0.46 1.82 -21.67
C THR A 259 -0.49 0.32 -21.36
N LEU A 260 0.63 -0.21 -20.86
CA LEU A 260 0.77 -1.56 -20.32
C LEU A 260 0.68 -1.54 -18.81
N HIS A 261 0.08 -2.56 -18.20
CA HIS A 261 0.27 -2.91 -16.80
C HIS A 261 1.28 -4.04 -16.68
N VAL A 262 2.32 -3.82 -15.89
CA VAL A 262 3.42 -4.75 -15.66
C VAL A 262 3.49 -5.04 -14.18
N ARG A 263 3.45 -6.32 -13.79
CA ARG A 263 3.74 -6.71 -12.41
C ARG A 263 5.19 -6.41 -12.11
N ASN A 264 5.42 -5.65 -11.05
CA ASN A 264 6.76 -5.24 -10.67
C ASN A 264 7.34 -6.23 -9.67
N GLU A 265 8.66 -6.37 -9.70
CA GLU A 265 9.39 -7.30 -8.85
C GLU A 265 10.47 -6.54 -8.07
N ILE A 266 10.82 -7.05 -6.89
CA ILE A 266 11.96 -6.54 -6.14
C ILE A 266 13.23 -7.14 -6.74
N ASP A 267 14.26 -6.31 -6.93
CA ASP A 267 15.56 -6.71 -7.45
C ASP A 267 16.37 -7.43 -6.36
N GLU A 268 16.33 -8.76 -6.43
CA GLU A 268 17.07 -9.67 -5.55
C GLU A 268 18.44 -10.10 -6.10
N SER A 269 18.89 -9.58 -7.25
CA SER A 269 20.12 -10.03 -7.94
C SER A 269 21.42 -9.96 -7.11
N GLY A 270 21.43 -9.22 -5.99
CA GLY A 270 22.56 -9.17 -5.05
C GLY A 270 22.58 -10.27 -3.98
N PHE A 271 21.50 -11.05 -3.83
CA PHE A 271 21.33 -12.01 -2.73
C PHE A 271 21.60 -13.47 -3.14
N GLU A 272 21.46 -13.82 -4.42
CA GLU A 272 21.61 -15.20 -4.92
C GLU A 272 23.03 -15.76 -4.76
N SER A 273 24.05 -14.92 -4.53
CA SER A 273 25.44 -15.39 -4.44
C SER A 273 25.86 -15.88 -3.04
N LEU A 274 25.02 -15.72 -2.00
CA LEU A 274 25.36 -16.14 -0.64
C LEU A 274 24.75 -17.51 -0.30
N HIS A 275 25.27 -18.54 -0.95
CA HIS A 275 25.01 -19.93 -0.60
C HIS A 275 25.85 -20.30 0.63
N THR A 276 25.50 -19.76 1.80
CA THR A 276 26.12 -20.13 3.08
C THR A 276 25.13 -20.98 3.88
N ASP A 277 25.58 -22.11 4.42
CA ASP A 277 24.77 -22.99 5.28
C ASP A 277 24.36 -22.32 6.61
N ASP A 278 25.06 -21.24 7.00
CA ASP A 278 24.81 -20.48 8.21
C ASP A 278 23.75 -19.38 8.00
N PRO A 279 22.85 -19.16 8.98
CA PRO A 279 21.87 -18.09 8.89
C PRO A 279 22.56 -16.71 8.93
N ILE A 280 22.35 -15.90 7.90
CA ILE A 280 22.85 -14.51 7.83
C ILE A 280 21.83 -13.57 8.48
N ALA A 281 22.30 -12.68 9.37
CA ALA A 281 21.49 -11.60 9.93
C ALA A 281 21.35 -10.45 8.94
N TRP A 282 20.20 -9.79 8.96
CA TRP A 282 19.84 -8.69 8.07
C TRP A 282 19.62 -7.42 8.86
N THR A 283 19.93 -6.27 8.27
CA THR A 283 19.64 -4.95 8.84
C THR A 283 19.08 -4.04 7.78
N ASP A 284 18.06 -3.25 8.13
CA ASP A 284 17.42 -2.33 7.18
C ASP A 284 18.22 -1.02 7.01
N GLN A 285 19.12 -0.73 7.95
CA GLN A 285 19.84 0.54 7.99
C GLN A 285 21.20 0.42 8.67
N ILE A 286 22.07 1.37 8.33
CA ILE A 286 23.37 1.60 8.97
C ILE A 286 23.41 3.04 9.46
N THR A 287 23.99 3.27 10.63
CA THR A 287 24.02 4.60 11.26
C THR A 287 25.42 4.94 11.74
N PRO A 288 25.80 6.23 11.78
CA PRO A 288 27.00 6.67 12.48
C PRO A 288 26.98 6.23 13.94
N LEU A 289 28.17 5.91 14.47
CA LEU A 289 28.32 5.54 15.87
C LEU A 289 28.00 6.70 16.83
N ASN A 290 28.16 7.95 16.39
CA ASN A 290 27.79 9.13 17.16
C ASN A 290 26.94 10.10 16.36
N VAL A 291 25.70 10.26 16.78
CA VAL A 291 24.81 11.30 16.27
C VAL A 291 24.50 12.39 17.29
N GLY A 292 25.16 12.36 18.47
CA GLY A 292 24.98 13.33 19.56
C GLY A 292 25.10 14.80 19.13
N PRO A 293 26.16 15.18 18.38
CA PRO A 293 26.32 16.54 17.88
C PRO A 293 25.16 17.01 16.99
N ILE A 294 24.47 16.09 16.30
CA ILE A 294 23.34 16.39 15.41
C ILE A 294 22.05 16.54 16.22
N ILE A 295 21.83 15.69 17.23
CA ILE A 295 20.56 15.57 17.94
C ILE A 295 20.48 16.51 19.15
N THR A 296 21.49 16.50 20.02
CA THR A 296 21.51 17.25 21.29
C THR A 296 22.50 18.41 21.28
N GLY A 297 23.38 18.48 20.27
CA GLY A 297 24.44 19.49 20.19
C GLY A 297 25.53 19.34 21.26
N ASP A 298 25.50 18.24 22.01
CA ASP A 298 26.51 17.89 23.01
C ASP A 298 27.42 16.76 22.51
N GLN A 299 28.45 16.46 23.30
CA GLN A 299 29.46 15.45 22.98
C GLN A 299 29.08 14.05 23.49
N ARG A 300 27.82 13.83 23.90
CA ARG A 300 27.40 12.50 24.35
C ARG A 300 27.35 11.55 23.17
N LEU A 301 27.81 10.33 23.39
CA LEU A 301 27.71 9.26 22.40
C LEU A 301 26.26 8.78 22.30
N LEU A 302 25.52 9.35 21.36
CA LEU A 302 24.14 8.95 21.09
C LEU A 302 24.08 8.01 19.89
N VAL A 303 23.33 6.92 20.05
CA VAL A 303 23.03 5.95 18.98
C VAL A 303 21.52 5.75 18.87
N VAL A 304 21.07 5.32 17.69
CA VAL A 304 19.68 4.88 17.50
C VAL A 304 19.41 3.69 18.42
N ARG A 305 18.31 3.72 19.16
CA ARG A 305 17.94 2.70 20.15
C ARG A 305 17.91 1.30 19.56
N GLU A 306 17.46 1.17 18.31
CA GLU A 306 17.35 -0.09 17.57
C GLU A 306 18.70 -0.70 17.21
N ALA A 307 19.77 0.09 17.18
CA ALA A 307 21.14 -0.39 16.98
C ALA A 307 21.72 -1.08 18.23
N VAL A 308 21.09 -0.89 19.40
CA VAL A 308 21.53 -1.46 20.68
C VAL A 308 20.81 -2.78 20.95
N HIS A 309 21.58 -3.86 20.96
CA HIS A 309 21.10 -5.23 21.14
C HIS A 309 21.35 -5.70 22.56
N THR A 310 20.41 -6.47 23.11
CA THR A 310 20.58 -7.14 24.40
C THR A 310 20.32 -8.63 24.21
N ILE A 311 21.38 -9.44 24.23
CA ILE A 311 21.32 -10.89 23.99
C ILE A 311 22.09 -11.58 25.12
N GLY A 312 21.46 -12.57 25.75
CA GLY A 312 22.09 -13.34 26.85
C GLY A 312 22.45 -12.50 28.08
N GLY A 313 21.83 -11.34 28.27
CA GLY A 313 22.12 -10.41 29.37
C GLY A 313 23.26 -9.41 29.08
N GLU A 314 23.95 -9.53 27.95
CA GLU A 314 24.95 -8.57 27.49
C GLU A 314 24.33 -7.54 26.56
N THR A 315 24.70 -6.27 26.72
CA THR A 315 24.28 -5.19 25.83
C THR A 315 25.44 -4.77 24.93
N PHE A 316 25.18 -4.61 23.64
CA PHE A 316 26.23 -4.36 22.64
C PHE A 316 25.66 -3.69 21.39
N VAL A 317 26.57 -3.17 20.58
CA VAL A 317 26.31 -2.71 19.21
C VAL A 317 27.19 -3.51 18.24
N TRP A 318 26.79 -3.59 16.98
CA TRP A 318 27.59 -4.21 15.93
C TRP A 318 28.30 -3.13 15.11
N LYS A 319 29.62 -3.02 15.29
CA LYS A 319 30.47 -2.13 14.49
C LYS A 319 30.71 -2.74 13.12
N ILE A 320 30.58 -1.94 12.07
CA ILE A 320 30.90 -2.32 10.70
C ILE A 320 32.38 -2.05 10.44
N THR A 321 33.08 -3.02 9.85
CA THR A 321 34.54 -2.99 9.67
C THR A 321 34.99 -2.80 8.23
N ASN A 322 34.17 -3.18 7.24
CA ASN A 322 34.44 -2.97 5.81
C ASN A 322 33.84 -1.67 5.25
N ARG A 323 33.17 -0.85 6.06
CA ARG A 323 32.57 0.42 5.65
C ARG A 323 32.78 1.48 6.73
N ARG A 324 33.03 2.71 6.31
CA ARG A 324 33.23 3.88 7.19
C ARG A 324 32.49 5.09 6.66
N TRP A 325 32.03 5.94 7.57
CA TRP A 325 31.47 7.23 7.23
C TRP A 325 32.54 8.11 6.54
N GLY A 326 32.12 8.87 5.52
CA GLY A 326 33.02 9.70 4.72
C GLY A 326 33.83 8.97 3.64
N SER A 327 33.73 7.63 3.54
CA SER A 327 34.40 6.84 2.49
C SER A 327 33.38 6.28 1.48
N PRO A 328 33.58 6.46 0.16
CA PRO A 328 32.69 5.89 -0.84
C PRO A 328 32.77 4.35 -0.81
N SER A 329 31.62 3.70 -0.95
CA SER A 329 31.52 2.24 -1.06
C SER A 329 31.23 1.84 -2.52
N PRO A 330 31.72 0.67 -2.98
CA PRO A 330 31.34 0.10 -4.26
C PRO A 330 29.81 -0.06 -4.40
N PRO A 331 29.23 0.23 -5.58
CA PRO A 331 27.82 -0.01 -5.83
C PRO A 331 27.52 -1.51 -5.75
N GLY A 332 26.42 -1.88 -5.09
CA GLY A 332 25.98 -3.28 -4.95
C GLY A 332 26.63 -4.06 -3.80
N GLU A 333 27.63 -3.52 -3.10
CA GLU A 333 28.18 -4.19 -1.91
C GLU A 333 27.17 -4.09 -0.74
N ARG A 334 26.47 -5.18 -0.47
CA ARG A 334 25.47 -5.26 0.62
C ARG A 334 25.93 -6.09 1.82
N LEU A 335 26.98 -6.89 1.66
CA LEU A 335 27.54 -7.70 2.74
C LEU A 335 28.43 -6.83 3.65
N LEU A 336 28.05 -6.73 4.92
CA LEU A 336 28.76 -5.96 5.93
C LEU A 336 29.53 -6.91 6.85
N SER A 337 30.82 -6.69 7.01
CA SER A 337 31.63 -7.37 8.02
C SER A 337 31.46 -6.64 9.35
N VAL A 338 30.99 -7.33 10.39
CA VAL A 338 30.67 -6.75 11.68
C VAL A 338 31.46 -7.36 12.84
N THR A 339 31.68 -6.56 13.87
CA THR A 339 32.29 -6.98 15.14
C THR A 339 31.44 -6.51 16.31
N LYS A 340 31.22 -7.41 17.28
CA LYS A 340 30.45 -7.12 18.50
C LYS A 340 31.24 -6.19 19.41
N VAL A 341 30.62 -5.09 19.85
CA VAL A 341 31.22 -4.12 20.77
C VAL A 341 30.32 -3.96 21.99
N PRO A 342 30.77 -4.35 23.20
CA PRO A 342 29.95 -4.30 24.40
C PRO A 342 29.78 -2.86 24.92
N VAL A 343 28.55 -2.50 25.25
CA VAL A 343 28.15 -1.15 25.69
C VAL A 343 27.16 -1.20 26.85
N ARG A 344 27.06 -0.10 27.60
CA ARG A 344 26.00 0.14 28.58
C ARG A 344 25.15 1.34 28.17
N ILE A 345 23.84 1.25 28.33
CA ILE A 345 22.93 2.39 28.17
C ILE A 345 23.00 3.26 29.43
N THR A 346 23.21 4.56 29.27
CA THR A 346 23.42 5.51 30.38
C THR A 346 22.38 6.62 30.46
N SER A 347 21.36 6.60 29.59
CA SER A 347 20.25 7.55 29.61
C SER A 347 18.90 6.88 29.43
N ASP A 348 17.84 7.60 29.77
CA ASP A 348 16.50 7.31 29.26
C ASP A 348 16.44 7.50 27.73
N VAL A 349 15.38 6.97 27.12
CA VAL A 349 15.14 7.11 25.68
C VAL A 349 14.80 8.57 25.35
N ILE A 350 15.54 9.13 24.39
CA ILE A 350 15.35 10.48 23.88
C ILE A 350 14.56 10.39 22.56
N PRO A 351 13.27 10.80 22.53
CA PRO A 351 12.51 10.84 21.29
C PRO A 351 12.94 12.03 20.43
N TYR A 352 12.97 11.84 19.11
CA TYR A 352 13.32 12.87 18.14
C TYR A 352 12.45 12.70 16.89
N LEU A 353 11.81 13.79 16.45
CA LEU A 353 10.92 13.79 15.26
C LEU A 353 9.83 12.68 15.29
N GLY A 354 9.39 12.28 16.48
CA GLY A 354 8.32 11.30 16.70
C GLY A 354 8.73 9.83 16.55
N ARG A 355 9.47 9.47 15.48
CA ARG A 355 9.87 8.07 15.20
C ARG A 355 11.22 7.69 15.79
N TRP A 356 12.19 8.59 15.70
CA TRP A 356 13.56 8.29 16.09
C TRP A 356 13.69 8.25 17.60
N LYS A 357 14.30 7.19 18.11
CA LYS A 357 14.57 7.00 19.53
C LYS A 357 16.06 6.85 19.70
N PHE A 358 16.66 7.71 20.51
CA PHE A 358 18.09 7.70 20.79
C PHE A 358 18.35 7.33 22.25
N VAL A 359 19.51 6.74 22.49
CA VAL A 359 20.02 6.48 23.84
C VAL A 359 21.50 6.85 23.92
N ALA A 360 21.92 7.34 25.07
CA ALA A 360 23.34 7.50 25.37
C ALA A 360 23.94 6.15 25.73
N ILE A 361 25.12 5.87 25.17
CA ILE A 361 25.86 4.64 25.45
C ILE A 361 27.28 4.96 25.92
N GLU A 362 27.86 4.03 26.67
CA GLU A 362 29.28 4.03 27.01
C GLU A 362 29.88 2.65 26.74
N PHE A 363 31.10 2.61 26.22
CA PHE A 363 31.83 1.36 26.00
C PHE A 363 32.23 0.75 27.34
N THR A 364 32.00 -0.55 27.49
CA THR A 364 32.40 -1.28 28.71
C THR A 364 33.80 -1.87 28.60
N ASP A 365 34.32 -2.04 27.38
CA ASP A 365 35.66 -2.54 27.13
C ASP A 365 36.56 -1.41 26.59
N PRO A 366 37.56 -0.94 27.36
CA PRO A 366 38.47 0.12 26.96
C PRO A 366 39.51 -0.31 25.91
N GLN A 367 39.63 -1.60 25.58
CA GLN A 367 40.58 -2.08 24.56
C GLN A 367 40.02 -2.04 23.13
N VAL A 368 38.74 -1.74 22.95
CA VAL A 368 38.13 -1.67 21.62
C VAL A 368 38.49 -0.33 20.97
N GLU A 369 39.30 -0.37 19.90
CA GLU A 369 39.58 0.82 19.07
C GLU A 369 38.31 1.24 18.30
N MET A 370 37.75 2.38 18.70
CA MET A 370 36.57 2.99 18.07
C MET A 370 36.93 4.40 17.57
N ASP A 371 36.65 4.65 16.29
CA ASP A 371 36.65 5.98 15.71
C ASP A 371 35.22 6.52 15.74
N VAL A 372 34.92 7.33 16.76
CA VAL A 372 33.58 7.84 17.05
C VAL A 372 33.00 8.68 15.88
N GLU A 373 33.86 9.28 15.07
CA GLU A 373 33.46 10.15 13.95
C GLU A 373 33.23 9.39 12.65
N HIS A 374 33.92 8.25 12.45
CA HIS A 374 33.91 7.54 11.16
C HIS A 374 33.34 6.12 11.22
N ASP A 375 33.27 5.51 12.40
CA ASP A 375 32.72 4.16 12.54
C ASP A 375 31.20 4.17 12.35
N LEU A 376 30.72 3.12 11.69
CA LEU A 376 29.31 2.85 11.47
C LEU A 376 28.88 1.65 12.29
N ILE A 377 27.61 1.64 12.68
CA ILE A 377 26.96 0.51 13.35
C ILE A 377 25.73 0.07 12.56
N THR A 378 25.32 -1.18 12.75
CA THR A 378 24.06 -1.68 12.19
C THR A 378 22.86 -1.14 12.97
N GLY A 379 21.70 -1.05 12.33
CA GLY A 379 20.43 -0.84 13.03
C GLY A 379 19.93 -2.10 13.72
N ALA A 380 18.60 -2.25 13.75
CA ALA A 380 17.96 -3.50 14.16
C ALA A 380 18.46 -4.66 13.28
N LEU A 381 18.67 -5.81 13.90
CA LEU A 381 19.00 -7.05 13.21
C LEU A 381 17.76 -7.93 13.19
N HIS A 382 17.53 -8.61 12.08
CA HIS A 382 16.48 -9.60 11.94
C HIS A 382 16.97 -10.79 11.10
N LEU A 383 16.30 -11.93 11.22
CA LEU A 383 16.61 -13.12 10.44
C LEU A 383 15.43 -13.41 9.50
N LYS A 384 15.71 -13.53 8.20
CA LYS A 384 14.70 -13.94 7.22
C LYS A 384 14.47 -15.46 7.33
N PRO A 385 13.23 -15.96 7.21
CA PRO A 385 12.97 -17.41 7.19
C PRO A 385 13.70 -18.03 6.00
N GLN A 386 14.48 -19.10 6.23
CA GLN A 386 15.05 -19.86 5.11
C GLN A 386 13.94 -20.66 4.43
N VAL A 387 13.68 -20.38 3.15
CA VAL A 387 12.81 -21.21 2.32
C VAL A 387 13.54 -22.53 2.09
N SER A 388 13.10 -23.61 2.74
CA SER A 388 13.72 -24.93 2.55
C SER A 388 13.18 -25.58 1.27
N ASP A 389 13.99 -25.65 0.23
CA ASP A 389 13.67 -26.40 -1.01
C ASP A 389 13.76 -27.94 -0.84
N SER A 390 13.74 -28.47 0.39
CA SER A 390 13.82 -29.91 0.64
C SER A 390 12.46 -30.52 1.01
N PRO A 391 11.94 -31.49 0.23
CA PRO A 391 10.66 -32.16 0.50
C PRO A 391 10.73 -33.22 1.61
N SER A 392 11.73 -33.18 2.50
CA SER A 392 11.86 -34.12 3.63
C SER A 392 11.61 -33.39 4.95
N GLY A 393 10.53 -33.76 5.65
CA GLY A 393 10.00 -33.10 6.84
C GLY A 393 10.84 -33.19 8.12
N SER A 394 12.07 -32.68 8.12
CA SER A 394 12.73 -32.27 9.36
C SER A 394 12.57 -30.75 9.51
N ALA A 395 11.70 -30.32 10.42
CA ALA A 395 11.57 -28.92 10.80
C ALA A 395 12.90 -28.43 11.40
N LYS A 396 13.77 -27.82 10.58
CA LYS A 396 14.89 -27.05 11.11
C LYS A 396 14.28 -25.91 11.94
N LYS A 397 14.66 -25.84 13.21
CA LYS A 397 14.24 -24.79 14.15
C LYS A 397 14.59 -23.43 13.52
N ASN A 398 13.63 -22.51 13.44
CA ASN A 398 13.90 -21.17 12.89
C ASN A 398 15.10 -20.56 13.63
N PRO A 399 16.09 -20.00 12.90
CA PRO A 399 17.28 -19.45 13.52
C PRO A 399 16.87 -18.26 14.41
N SER A 400 17.47 -18.14 15.59
CA SER A 400 17.30 -16.99 16.48
C SER A 400 18.58 -16.18 16.55
N LEU A 401 18.46 -14.86 16.72
CA LEU A 401 19.62 -13.96 16.89
C LEU A 401 20.46 -14.34 18.11
N GLU A 402 19.85 -14.97 19.13
CA GLU A 402 20.57 -15.46 20.32
C GLU A 402 21.57 -16.59 20.00
N THR A 403 21.31 -17.35 18.95
CA THR A 403 22.18 -18.44 18.47
C THR A 403 23.11 -18.00 17.33
N TRP A 404 22.92 -16.78 16.83
CA TRP A 404 23.72 -16.24 15.74
C TRP A 404 25.05 -15.68 16.28
N ASN A 405 26.15 -16.24 15.81
CA ASN A 405 27.52 -15.85 16.19
C ASN A 405 28.21 -14.98 15.11
N GLY A 406 27.48 -14.65 14.03
CA GLY A 406 28.06 -14.32 12.75
C GLY A 406 28.84 -13.02 12.72
N SER A 407 29.87 -13.00 11.88
CA SER A 407 30.70 -11.83 11.58
C SER A 407 30.18 -11.03 10.38
N GLN A 408 29.03 -11.40 9.81
CA GLN A 408 28.52 -10.82 8.58
C GLN A 408 27.02 -10.51 8.65
N VAL A 409 26.65 -9.28 8.32
CA VAL A 409 25.27 -8.81 8.26
C VAL A 409 24.97 -8.38 6.82
N MET A 410 23.80 -8.73 6.32
CA MET A 410 23.30 -8.27 5.04
C MET A 410 22.53 -6.96 5.20
N LEU A 411 22.84 -5.96 4.39
CA LEU A 411 22.04 -4.74 4.28
C LEU A 411 20.80 -5.02 3.42
N ASP A 412 19.62 -4.93 4.02
CA ASP A 412 18.33 -5.13 3.35
C ASP A 412 17.90 -3.86 2.61
N GLU A 413 18.20 -3.79 1.33
CA GLU A 413 17.68 -2.75 0.45
C GLU A 413 16.71 -3.37 -0.55
N GLN A 414 15.42 -3.28 -0.24
CA GLN A 414 14.36 -3.62 -1.19
C GLN A 414 14.28 -2.54 -2.26
N ARG A 415 14.82 -2.84 -3.45
CA ARG A 415 14.74 -1.95 -4.60
C ARG A 415 13.83 -2.56 -5.64
N TRP A 416 12.79 -1.83 -6.04
CA TRP A 416 11.94 -2.23 -7.16
C TRP A 416 12.72 -2.22 -8.49
N LEU A 417 12.50 -3.25 -9.31
CA LEU A 417 13.13 -3.42 -10.62
C LEU A 417 12.68 -2.30 -11.58
N LEU A 418 11.39 -1.97 -11.58
CA LEU A 418 10.85 -0.79 -12.25
C LEU A 418 10.58 0.33 -11.24
N ARG A 419 10.94 1.56 -11.61
CA ARG A 419 10.60 2.78 -10.87
C ARG A 419 9.96 3.80 -11.79
N SER A 420 9.31 4.79 -11.18
CA SER A 420 8.73 5.88 -11.96
C SER A 420 9.82 6.66 -12.69
N GLY A 421 9.63 6.86 -14.00
CA GLY A 421 10.59 7.55 -14.87
C GLY A 421 11.62 6.65 -15.55
N ASP A 422 11.68 5.36 -15.22
CA ASP A 422 12.57 4.42 -15.91
C ASP A 422 12.16 4.27 -17.39
N VAL A 423 13.17 4.11 -18.25
CA VAL A 423 12.99 3.84 -19.68
C VAL A 423 13.19 2.36 -19.93
N VAL A 424 12.26 1.73 -20.65
CA VAL A 424 12.27 0.29 -20.94
C VAL A 424 12.19 0.04 -22.44
N GLN A 425 12.53 -1.18 -22.87
CA GLN A 425 12.33 -1.63 -24.25
C GLN A 425 11.15 -2.60 -24.31
N ILE A 426 10.29 -2.43 -25.31
CA ILE A 426 9.09 -3.27 -25.49
C ILE A 426 9.21 -4.00 -26.83
N SER A 427 9.10 -5.32 -26.80
CA SER A 427 9.06 -6.11 -28.02
C SER A 427 7.64 -6.08 -28.60
N LEU A 428 7.50 -5.39 -29.74
CA LEU A 428 6.22 -5.17 -30.43
C LEU A 428 5.79 -6.34 -31.32
N THR A 429 6.68 -7.31 -31.55
CA THR A 429 6.45 -8.53 -32.32
C THR A 429 6.23 -9.72 -31.40
N SER A 430 5.27 -10.59 -31.76
CA SER A 430 5.12 -11.90 -31.12
C SER A 430 6.39 -12.72 -31.31
N ASN A 431 6.94 -13.26 -30.21
CA ASN A 431 8.11 -14.14 -30.24
C ASN A 431 7.80 -15.52 -30.87
N LYS A 432 6.54 -15.79 -31.25
CA LYS A 432 6.20 -16.98 -32.03
C LYS A 432 6.42 -16.66 -33.51
N PRO A 433 7.42 -17.26 -34.18
CA PRO A 433 7.45 -17.24 -35.64
C PRO A 433 6.13 -17.85 -36.12
N THR A 434 5.43 -17.13 -37.00
CA THR A 434 4.25 -17.70 -37.67
C THR A 434 4.75 -18.71 -38.69
N ASP A 435 4.18 -19.92 -38.72
CA ASP A 435 4.55 -20.92 -39.71
C ASP A 435 4.56 -20.34 -41.13
N GLY A 436 5.66 -20.56 -41.84
CA GLY A 436 5.91 -20.01 -43.16
C GLY A 436 7.37 -20.14 -43.57
N TYR A 437 7.65 -19.85 -44.83
CA TYR A 437 9.00 -19.86 -45.36
C TYR A 437 9.66 -18.51 -45.09
N TYR A 438 10.85 -18.56 -44.49
CA TYR A 438 11.64 -17.39 -44.15
C TYR A 438 12.93 -17.40 -44.95
N VAL A 439 13.24 -16.29 -45.59
CA VAL A 439 14.49 -16.11 -46.34
C VAL A 439 15.22 -14.88 -45.83
N PRO A 440 16.56 -14.88 -45.79
CA PRO A 440 17.32 -13.66 -45.46
C PRO A 440 16.93 -12.53 -46.39
N MET A 441 16.84 -11.29 -45.88
CA MET A 441 16.49 -10.12 -46.70
C MET A 441 17.36 -9.99 -47.97
N LYS A 442 18.63 -10.40 -47.91
CA LYS A 442 19.57 -10.39 -49.05
C LYS A 442 19.15 -11.29 -50.23
N ALA A 443 18.32 -12.31 -49.97
CA ALA A 443 17.84 -13.25 -50.98
C ALA A 443 16.67 -12.71 -51.81
N VAL A 444 15.96 -11.70 -51.27
CA VAL A 444 14.76 -11.14 -51.88
C VAL A 444 15.14 -9.98 -52.80
N ARG A 445 14.59 -9.96 -54.01
CA ARG A 445 14.80 -8.90 -55.00
C ARG A 445 13.48 -8.32 -55.47
N GLU A 446 13.49 -7.03 -55.79
CA GLU A 446 12.36 -6.33 -56.37
C GLU A 446 12.81 -5.71 -57.69
N GLU A 447 12.13 -6.06 -58.79
CA GLU A 447 12.39 -5.51 -60.12
C GLU A 447 11.06 -5.27 -60.83
N GLN A 448 10.89 -4.09 -61.45
CA GLN A 448 9.66 -3.70 -62.15
C GLN A 448 8.36 -3.85 -61.31
N GLY A 449 8.47 -3.72 -59.98
CA GLY A 449 7.34 -3.83 -59.05
C GLY A 449 6.91 -5.26 -58.71
N LEU A 450 7.71 -6.28 -59.10
CA LEU A 450 7.53 -7.67 -58.70
C LEU A 450 8.67 -8.09 -57.78
N THR A 451 8.30 -8.76 -56.69
CA THR A 451 9.25 -9.33 -55.74
C THR A 451 9.51 -10.79 -56.06
N PHE A 452 10.77 -11.21 -56.07
CA PHE A 452 11.17 -12.57 -56.42
C PHE A 452 12.41 -13.03 -55.63
N ILE A 453 12.59 -14.34 -55.62
CA ILE A 453 13.79 -15.04 -55.12
C ILE A 453 14.34 -15.95 -56.21
N HIS A 454 15.60 -16.37 -56.08
CA HIS A 454 16.20 -17.39 -56.94
C HIS A 454 16.30 -18.71 -56.17
N LEU A 455 15.56 -19.72 -56.65
CA LEU A 455 15.65 -21.10 -56.17
C LEU A 455 16.63 -21.88 -57.03
N ILE A 456 17.30 -22.87 -56.44
CA ILE A 456 18.20 -23.77 -57.15
C ILE A 456 17.44 -25.05 -57.48
N ASP A 457 17.29 -25.34 -58.78
CA ASP A 457 16.82 -26.66 -59.24
C ASP A 457 18.03 -27.56 -59.51
N ASP A 458 18.15 -28.63 -58.74
CA ASP A 458 19.20 -29.65 -58.90
C ASP A 458 18.67 -30.80 -59.77
N THR A 459 18.37 -30.49 -61.03
CA THR A 459 17.96 -31.49 -62.02
C THR A 459 19.17 -31.89 -62.86
N GLU A 460 19.82 -32.98 -62.45
CA GLU A 460 20.94 -33.67 -63.11
C GLU A 460 22.20 -32.83 -63.40
N ASN A 461 23.12 -32.82 -62.41
CA ASN A 461 24.55 -32.47 -62.50
C ASN A 461 24.95 -31.01 -62.82
N GLU A 462 24.02 -30.10 -63.09
CA GLU A 462 24.30 -28.67 -63.21
C GLU A 462 23.23 -27.84 -62.47
N PRO A 463 23.56 -27.18 -61.34
CA PRO A 463 22.59 -26.38 -60.60
C PRO A 463 22.20 -25.14 -61.40
N ILE A 464 20.91 -24.92 -61.57
CA ILE A 464 20.36 -23.75 -62.29
C ILE A 464 19.59 -22.87 -61.30
N ALA A 465 19.84 -21.57 -61.35
CA ALA A 465 19.07 -20.58 -60.60
C ALA A 465 17.80 -20.22 -61.36
N ARG A 466 16.65 -20.50 -60.76
CA ARG A 466 15.32 -20.20 -61.32
C ARG A 466 14.62 -19.12 -60.51
N ARG A 467 14.02 -18.17 -61.21
CA ARG A 467 13.34 -17.03 -60.62
C ARG A 467 11.91 -17.39 -60.23
N VAL A 468 11.58 -17.23 -58.95
CA VAL A 468 10.24 -17.47 -58.40
C VAL A 468 9.70 -16.17 -57.81
N VAL A 469 8.55 -15.73 -58.33
CA VAL A 469 7.84 -14.54 -57.83
C VAL A 469 7.18 -14.88 -56.49
N VAL A 470 7.44 -14.05 -55.48
CA VAL A 470 6.96 -14.23 -54.12
C VAL A 470 6.37 -12.94 -53.57
N ASP A 471 5.32 -13.08 -52.77
CA ASP A 471 4.82 -12.00 -51.93
C ASP A 471 5.56 -12.01 -50.60
N VAL A 472 6.13 -10.87 -50.23
CA VAL A 472 6.74 -10.68 -48.91
C VAL A 472 5.65 -10.23 -47.95
N ALA A 473 5.40 -11.00 -46.91
CA ALA A 473 4.44 -10.63 -45.89
C ALA A 473 5.00 -9.50 -45.00
N ASP A 474 4.13 -8.56 -44.60
CA ASP A 474 4.45 -7.49 -43.64
C ASP A 474 4.70 -8.09 -42.25
N GLY A 475 5.93 -8.52 -42.00
CA GLY A 475 6.38 -9.09 -40.73
C GLY A 475 7.83 -9.50 -40.80
N GLU A 476 8.74 -8.56 -40.50
CA GLU A 476 10.15 -8.87 -40.31
C GLU A 476 10.30 -9.77 -39.07
N SER A 477 10.96 -10.90 -39.21
CA SER A 477 11.38 -11.72 -38.08
C SER A 477 12.88 -11.59 -37.94
N VAL A 478 13.33 -11.02 -36.82
CA VAL A 478 14.74 -10.92 -36.48
C VAL A 478 15.13 -12.19 -35.73
N VAL A 479 16.05 -12.96 -36.29
CA VAL A 479 16.64 -14.12 -35.62
C VAL A 479 18.14 -13.86 -35.51
N GLY A 480 18.61 -13.56 -34.29
CA GLY A 480 19.98 -13.11 -34.04
C GLY A 480 20.24 -11.71 -34.62
N GLU A 481 21.36 -11.53 -35.33
CA GLU A 481 21.73 -10.25 -35.99
C GLU A 481 21.18 -10.12 -37.43
N ARG A 482 20.37 -11.08 -37.91
CA ARG A 482 19.94 -11.13 -39.31
C ARG A 482 18.42 -10.95 -39.43
N VAL A 483 18.01 -10.12 -40.39
CA VAL A 483 16.60 -9.88 -40.72
C VAL A 483 16.13 -10.93 -41.74
N PHE A 484 15.16 -11.74 -41.35
CA PHE A 484 14.47 -12.67 -42.23
C PHE A 484 13.11 -12.12 -42.64
N LEU A 485 12.79 -12.30 -43.92
CA LEU A 485 11.51 -11.94 -44.52
C LEU A 485 10.68 -13.20 -44.72
N ARG A 486 9.43 -13.15 -44.27
CA ARG A 486 8.46 -14.21 -44.55
C ARG A 486 7.94 -14.07 -45.97
N ILE A 487 8.04 -15.12 -46.75
CA ILE A 487 7.62 -15.16 -48.15
C ILE A 487 6.47 -16.15 -48.37
N ALA A 488 5.60 -15.84 -49.33
CA ALA A 488 4.58 -16.73 -49.86
C ALA A 488 4.68 -16.78 -51.38
N SER A 489 4.51 -17.95 -51.99
CA SER A 489 4.51 -18.07 -53.46
C SER A 489 3.25 -17.44 -54.05
N THR A 490 3.41 -16.56 -55.03
CA THR A 490 2.31 -15.98 -55.83
C THR A 490 2.03 -16.83 -57.09
N SER A 491 2.94 -17.75 -57.42
CA SER A 491 2.88 -18.61 -58.61
C SER A 491 2.16 -19.94 -58.33
N GLN A 492 1.84 -20.71 -59.38
CA GLN A 492 1.25 -22.06 -59.24
C GLN A 492 2.16 -23.08 -58.54
N GLU A 493 3.44 -22.73 -58.31
CA GLU A 493 4.38 -23.58 -57.60
C GLU A 493 4.32 -23.40 -56.08
N LYS A 494 4.32 -24.53 -55.38
CA LYS A 494 4.38 -24.57 -53.92
C LYS A 494 5.83 -24.56 -53.47
N LEU A 495 6.20 -23.53 -52.71
CA LEU A 495 7.40 -23.57 -51.87
C LEU A 495 7.28 -24.77 -50.92
N HIS A 496 8.36 -25.52 -50.76
CA HIS A 496 8.45 -26.65 -49.84
C HIS A 496 9.78 -26.61 -49.08
N GLU A 497 9.80 -27.31 -47.94
CA GLU A 497 10.99 -27.43 -47.10
C GLU A 497 12.10 -28.18 -47.85
N GLY A 498 13.35 -27.71 -47.70
CA GLY A 498 14.52 -28.28 -48.38
C GLY A 498 14.92 -27.59 -49.70
N MET A 499 14.12 -26.64 -50.20
CA MET A 499 14.52 -25.81 -51.35
C MET A 499 15.72 -24.92 -50.99
N GLN A 500 16.71 -24.86 -51.89
CA GLN A 500 17.89 -23.99 -51.72
C GLN A 500 17.64 -22.62 -52.35
N VAL A 501 17.91 -21.56 -51.60
CA VAL A 501 17.73 -20.16 -52.03
C VAL A 501 19.09 -19.49 -52.18
N VAL A 502 19.29 -18.76 -53.28
CA VAL A 502 20.51 -17.98 -53.48
C VAL A 502 20.48 -16.71 -52.63
N ILE A 503 21.46 -16.53 -51.75
CA ILE A 503 21.51 -15.37 -50.84
C ILE A 503 22.53 -14.29 -51.24
N GLU A 504 23.54 -14.62 -52.04
CA GLU A 504 24.60 -13.71 -52.49
C GLU A 504 24.81 -13.83 -54.00
N GLY A 505 25.24 -12.75 -54.65
CA GLY A 505 25.41 -12.70 -56.12
C GLY A 505 24.10 -12.60 -56.91
N THR A 506 22.95 -12.46 -56.24
CA THR A 506 21.62 -12.43 -56.87
C THR A 506 21.38 -11.28 -57.85
N HIS A 507 22.21 -10.24 -57.85
CA HIS A 507 22.13 -9.11 -58.79
C HIS A 507 22.82 -9.37 -60.14
N TYR A 508 23.55 -10.48 -60.28
CA TYR A 508 24.16 -10.91 -61.54
C TYR A 508 23.42 -12.08 -62.18
N LEU A 509 22.35 -12.58 -61.56
CA LEU A 509 21.62 -13.75 -62.00
C LEU A 509 20.38 -13.36 -62.81
N ASN A 510 20.23 -13.99 -63.97
CA ASN A 510 19.00 -14.06 -64.73
C ASN A 510 18.34 -15.43 -64.51
N ASP A 511 17.06 -15.51 -64.88
CA ASP A 511 16.32 -16.77 -64.83
C ASP A 511 16.93 -17.82 -65.79
N GLY A 512 17.31 -18.98 -65.24
CA GLY A 512 17.93 -20.07 -66.00
C GLY A 512 19.47 -20.03 -66.04
N ASP A 513 20.11 -19.10 -65.33
CA ASP A 513 21.57 -19.04 -65.25
C ASP A 513 22.16 -20.23 -64.47
N ARG A 514 23.28 -20.76 -64.97
CA ARG A 514 24.04 -21.82 -64.29
C ARG A 514 24.77 -21.23 -63.10
N VAL A 515 24.63 -21.87 -61.95
CA VAL A 515 25.25 -21.41 -60.70
C VAL A 515 26.13 -22.49 -60.08
N MET A 516 27.24 -22.07 -59.50
CA MET A 516 28.06 -22.91 -58.63
C MET A 516 27.62 -22.67 -57.19
N VAL A 517 27.13 -23.71 -56.52
CA VAL A 517 26.66 -23.61 -55.14
C VAL A 517 27.83 -23.79 -54.20
N SER A 518 28.12 -22.77 -53.40
CA SER A 518 29.02 -22.89 -52.25
C SER A 518 28.17 -22.84 -50.98
N PRO A 519 28.14 -23.90 -50.16
CA PRO A 519 27.38 -23.88 -48.92
C PRO A 519 27.99 -22.85 -47.96
N LEU A 520 27.15 -22.07 -47.30
CA LEU A 520 27.62 -21.21 -46.21
C LEU A 520 28.04 -22.08 -45.02
N GLU A 521 29.29 -21.96 -44.59
CA GLU A 521 29.73 -22.55 -43.33
C GLU A 521 28.90 -21.98 -42.17
N GLY A 522 28.22 -22.86 -41.43
CA GLY A 522 27.58 -22.53 -40.15
C GLY A 522 26.04 -22.41 -40.15
N VAL A 523 25.34 -22.79 -41.23
CA VAL A 523 23.86 -22.86 -41.24
C VAL A 523 23.43 -24.32 -41.29
N GLN A 524 22.95 -24.87 -40.17
CA GLN A 524 22.11 -26.08 -40.22
C GLN A 524 20.71 -25.70 -40.73
N PRO A 525 20.05 -26.59 -41.50
CA PRO A 525 18.79 -26.30 -42.18
C PRO A 525 17.67 -25.88 -41.22
#